data_AF-A0A3N5IAY1-F1
#
_entry.id   AF-A0A3N5IAY1-F1
#
_cell.length_a   1.000
_cell.length_b   1.000
_cell.length_c   1.000
_cell.angle_alpha   90.00
_cell.angle_beta   90.00
_cell.angle_gamma   90.00
#
_symmetry.space_group_name_H-M   'P 1'
#
loop_
_entity.id
_entity.type
_entity.pdbx_description
1 polymer ?
#
loop_
_entity_poly.entity_id
_entity_poly.type
_entity_poly.pdbx_seq_one_letter_code
_entity_poly.pdbx_strand_id
1 'polypeptide(L)'
;MLFVRSGVPLVYGAEWWRPHTHVTALTPLTAGRTIVNGTFTHPSPVAALVYRGDAGRGPITELVERLDGRTLFGQPLEALDAATFNAHARRLGVSVVVALDEDVPRLPALADNALFPVRRTEPPFVIWLGAPVALPHRLESDRWRLTLAATPAGWTPALVAYYPLWRASAAGTPLETRRGTFGDLEVRTPPGTTTLDLSYRPGIAEWAGVGVTTLGVLAWLLTPWRSTRRRVEPGHPPRRTSV
;
A
#
# COMPACT_ATOMS: atom_id res chain seq x y z
N MET A 1 12.19 -0.65 -0.18
CA MET A 1 12.95 -0.33 1.05
C MET A 1 12.12 -0.80 2.24
N LEU A 2 12.73 -1.48 3.21
CA LEU A 2 12.08 -1.99 4.42
C LEU A 2 12.73 -1.35 5.65
N PHE A 3 11.92 -0.75 6.52
CA PHE A 3 12.35 -0.34 7.84
C PHE A 3 11.94 -1.39 8.85
N VAL A 4 12.86 -1.81 9.71
CA VAL A 4 12.62 -2.83 10.74
C VAL A 4 11.71 -2.30 11.86
N ARG A 5 11.78 -0.99 12.10
CA ARG A 5 10.81 -0.25 12.90
C ARG A 5 10.29 0.93 12.12
N SER A 6 9.03 1.22 12.33
CA SER A 6 8.29 2.27 11.63
C SER A 6 8.27 3.61 12.36
N GLY A 7 8.69 3.60 13.64
CA GLY A 7 8.88 4.80 14.46
C GLY A 7 9.76 4.51 15.67
N VAL A 8 10.27 5.58 16.26
CA VAL A 8 11.15 5.56 17.44
C VAL A 8 10.46 6.37 18.54
N PRO A 9 10.38 5.88 19.80
CA PRO A 9 9.77 6.64 20.87
C PRO A 9 10.48 7.99 21.06
N LEU A 10 9.69 9.07 21.11
CA LEU A 10 10.18 10.40 21.45
C LEU A 10 10.58 10.41 22.92
N VAL A 11 11.88 10.38 23.20
CA VAL A 11 12.39 10.73 24.53
C VAL A 11 12.66 12.23 24.52
N TYR A 12 11.77 12.99 25.16
CA TYR A 12 11.94 14.44 25.32
C TYR A 12 13.22 14.70 26.13
N GLY A 13 14.21 15.38 25.54
CA GLY A 13 15.53 15.55 26.15
C GLY A 13 16.65 15.39 25.13
N ALA A 14 17.74 14.70 25.50
CA ALA A 14 18.98 14.65 24.72
C ALA A 14 18.88 13.93 23.35
N GLU A 15 17.77 13.24 23.08
CA GLU A 15 17.60 12.38 21.90
C GLU A 15 16.46 12.83 20.98
N TRP A 16 16.00 14.08 21.10
CA TRP A 16 14.94 14.67 20.26
C TRP A 16 15.27 14.67 18.76
N TRP A 17 16.55 14.53 18.41
CA TRP A 17 17.08 14.41 17.05
C TRP A 17 16.99 12.98 16.49
N ARG A 18 16.65 11.96 17.31
CA ARG A 18 16.35 10.60 16.83
C ARG A 18 15.13 10.68 15.91
N PRO A 19 15.28 10.52 14.59
CA PRO A 19 14.36 11.13 13.64
C PRO A 19 12.94 10.58 13.67
N HIS A 20 11.96 11.50 13.68
CA HIS A 20 10.69 11.31 12.97
C HIS A 20 10.92 11.55 11.48
N THR A 21 10.39 10.66 10.62
CA THR A 21 10.00 10.80 9.20
C THR A 21 10.97 11.40 8.16
N HIS A 22 11.92 12.26 8.54
CA HIS A 22 12.79 13.03 7.66
C HIS A 22 14.10 12.32 7.33
N VAL A 23 14.72 11.58 8.26
CA VAL A 23 15.95 10.80 7.91
C VAL A 23 15.61 9.48 7.21
N THR A 24 14.45 8.88 7.51
CA THR A 24 13.87 7.81 6.69
C THR A 24 13.56 8.27 5.26
N ALA A 25 13.29 9.57 5.06
CA ALA A 25 13.16 10.18 3.73
C ALA A 25 14.51 10.44 3.05
N LEU A 26 15.63 10.51 3.79
CA LEU A 26 16.99 10.70 3.25
C LEU A 26 17.71 9.39 2.95
N THR A 27 17.27 8.25 3.50
CA THR A 27 17.94 6.96 3.25
C THR A 27 18.08 6.59 1.77
N PRO A 28 17.15 6.95 0.88
CA PRO A 28 17.32 6.73 -0.55
C PRO A 28 18.49 7.54 -1.16
N LEU A 29 18.78 8.75 -0.65
CA LEU A 29 19.95 9.54 -1.06
C LEU A 29 21.26 8.85 -0.64
N THR A 30 21.33 8.37 0.62
CA THR A 30 22.52 7.66 1.11
C THR A 30 22.67 6.25 0.53
N ALA A 31 21.58 5.60 0.16
CA ALA A 31 21.57 4.31 -0.54
C ALA A 31 21.81 4.43 -2.06
N GLY A 32 21.78 5.64 -2.63
CA GLY A 32 21.86 5.86 -4.08
C GLY A 32 20.67 5.25 -4.84
N ARG A 33 19.50 5.18 -4.22
CA ARG A 33 18.28 4.58 -4.78
C ARG A 33 17.17 5.61 -4.89
N THR A 34 16.32 5.49 -5.90
CA THR A 34 15.17 6.38 -6.11
C THR A 34 14.10 6.13 -5.04
N ILE A 35 13.51 7.21 -4.51
CA ILE A 35 12.26 7.12 -3.73
C ILE A 35 11.13 6.87 -4.71
N VAL A 36 10.54 5.68 -4.68
CA VAL A 36 9.29 5.41 -5.38
C VAL A 36 8.25 5.15 -4.28
N ASN A 37 7.43 6.17 -4.03
CA ASN A 37 6.53 6.36 -2.88
C ASN A 37 7.28 6.76 -1.59
N GLY A 38 7.10 8.04 -1.23
CA GLY A 38 7.65 8.66 -0.02
C GLY A 38 7.17 7.97 1.24
N THR A 39 7.88 8.25 2.33
CA THR A 39 7.69 7.76 3.70
C THR A 39 6.24 7.32 3.95
N PHE A 40 5.97 6.06 3.63
CA PHE A 40 4.74 5.37 3.96
C PHE A 40 3.37 5.95 3.48
N THR A 41 3.31 6.73 2.40
CA THR A 41 2.03 7.30 1.90
C THR A 41 1.70 6.94 0.44
N HIS A 42 1.05 5.77 0.21
CA HIS A 42 0.39 5.29 -1.04
C HIS A 42 1.08 4.10 -1.79
N PRO A 43 0.38 3.45 -2.75
CA PRO A 43 -0.22 2.11 -2.67
C PRO A 43 0.77 0.94 -2.87
N SER A 44 1.91 0.95 -2.19
CA SER A 44 2.83 -0.20 -2.22
C SER A 44 2.31 -1.34 -1.31
N PRO A 45 2.47 -2.62 -1.71
CA PRO A 45 2.20 -3.76 -0.85
C PRO A 45 2.98 -3.70 0.45
N VAL A 46 4.22 -3.18 0.37
CA VAL A 46 5.08 -3.00 1.53
C VAL A 46 4.44 -2.06 2.52
N ALA A 47 3.95 -0.89 2.12
CA ALA A 47 3.27 0.02 3.03
C ALA A 47 2.02 -0.64 3.63
N ALA A 48 1.17 -1.24 2.79
CA ALA A 48 -0.07 -1.87 3.22
C ALA A 48 0.15 -3.06 4.19
N LEU A 49 1.14 -3.92 3.91
CA LEU A 49 1.58 -5.03 4.75
C LEU A 49 2.22 -4.53 6.05
N VAL A 50 3.10 -3.53 5.98
CA VAL A 50 3.76 -2.96 7.16
C VAL A 50 2.73 -2.34 8.10
N TYR A 51 1.70 -1.66 7.58
CA TYR A 51 0.65 -1.02 8.40
C TYR A 51 -0.46 -1.94 8.93
N ARG A 52 -0.61 -3.17 8.43
CA ARG A 52 -1.75 -4.03 8.81
C ARG A 52 -1.43 -5.52 8.93
N GLY A 53 -0.24 -5.97 8.56
CA GLY A 53 0.05 -7.39 8.32
C GLY A 53 -0.61 -7.97 7.05
N ASP A 54 -1.29 -7.13 6.25
CA ASP A 54 -1.95 -7.51 4.99
C ASP A 54 -1.87 -6.36 3.98
N ALA A 55 -1.48 -6.62 2.73
CA ALA A 55 -1.48 -5.62 1.66
C ALA A 55 -2.85 -5.34 0.99
N GLY A 56 -3.97 -5.81 1.55
CA GLY A 56 -5.35 -5.64 1.06
C GLY A 56 -5.98 -4.23 1.11
N ARG A 57 -7.32 -4.12 1.15
CA ARG A 57 -8.09 -2.85 1.03
C ARG A 57 -8.63 -2.25 2.35
N GLY A 58 -8.36 -2.85 3.51
CA GLY A 58 -8.86 -2.37 4.81
C GLY A 58 -8.39 -0.96 5.23
N PRO A 59 -9.10 -0.27 6.13
CA PRO A 59 -8.56 0.94 6.76
C PRO A 59 -7.30 0.62 7.59
N ILE A 60 -6.35 1.57 7.65
CA ILE A 60 -5.22 1.50 8.59
C ILE A 60 -5.75 2.00 9.94
N THR A 61 -5.99 1.10 10.87
CA THR A 61 -6.58 1.41 12.18
C THR A 61 -5.57 1.33 13.33
N GLU A 62 -4.37 0.81 13.05
CA GLU A 62 -3.30 0.67 14.03
C GLU A 62 -2.04 1.38 13.53
N LEU A 63 -1.38 2.07 14.44
CA LEU A 63 -0.09 2.70 14.19
C LEU A 63 0.95 1.61 13.95
N VAL A 64 1.76 1.79 12.91
CA VAL A 64 2.77 0.83 12.49
C VAL A 64 3.81 0.57 13.56
N GLU A 65 4.02 1.51 14.48
CA GLU A 65 4.92 1.43 15.62
C GLU A 65 4.45 0.39 16.65
N ARG A 66 3.17 0.01 16.59
CA ARG A 66 2.56 -1.03 17.42
C ARG A 66 2.60 -2.42 16.77
N LEU A 67 2.97 -2.51 15.50
CA LEU A 67 3.08 -3.77 14.78
C LEU A 67 4.48 -4.35 15.00
N ASP A 68 4.52 -5.53 15.61
CA ASP A 68 5.76 -6.26 15.88
C ASP A 68 6.13 -7.19 14.71
N GLY A 69 7.32 -7.78 14.77
CA GLY A 69 7.76 -8.78 13.78
C GLY A 69 6.76 -9.93 13.61
N ARG A 70 5.96 -10.26 14.63
CA ARG A 70 4.97 -11.34 14.57
C ARG A 70 3.86 -11.04 13.57
N THR A 71 3.38 -9.80 13.50
CA THR A 71 2.33 -9.45 12.53
C THR A 71 2.87 -9.39 11.09
N LEU A 72 4.13 -8.98 10.90
CA LEU A 72 4.72 -8.83 9.56
C LEU A 72 5.27 -10.15 8.99
N PHE A 73 5.92 -10.97 9.82
CA PHE A 73 6.62 -12.19 9.43
C PHE A 73 6.02 -13.47 10.02
N GLY A 74 4.95 -13.37 10.80
CA GLY A 74 4.36 -14.50 11.53
C GLY A 74 5.15 -14.89 12.79
N GLN A 75 6.31 -14.28 13.06
CA GLN A 75 7.20 -14.60 14.18
C GLN A 75 8.02 -13.39 14.65
N PRO A 76 8.53 -13.38 15.90
CA PRO A 76 9.42 -12.32 16.37
C PRO A 76 10.64 -12.13 15.46
N LEU A 77 11.15 -10.89 15.35
CA LEU A 77 12.32 -10.58 14.51
C LEU A 77 13.56 -11.36 14.92
N GLU A 78 13.71 -11.63 16.22
CA GLU A 78 14.82 -12.38 16.81
C GLU A 78 14.81 -13.85 16.39
N ALA A 79 13.62 -14.38 16.07
CA ALA A 79 13.43 -15.75 15.61
C ALA A 79 13.43 -15.86 14.08
N LEU A 80 13.44 -14.73 13.36
CA LEU A 80 13.40 -14.71 11.91
C LEU A 80 14.73 -15.22 11.35
N ASP A 81 14.68 -16.32 10.60
CA ASP A 81 15.85 -16.82 9.87
C ASP A 81 16.05 -16.07 8.53
N ALA A 82 17.27 -16.15 7.99
CA ALA A 82 17.63 -15.46 6.76
C ALA A 82 16.86 -15.96 5.52
N ALA A 83 16.50 -17.25 5.45
CA ALA A 83 15.78 -17.81 4.30
C ALA A 83 14.34 -17.29 4.24
N THR A 84 13.65 -17.30 5.38
CA THR A 84 12.31 -16.75 5.57
C THR A 84 12.31 -15.25 5.29
N PHE A 85 13.27 -14.50 5.84
CA PHE A 85 13.41 -13.07 5.53
C PHE A 85 13.61 -12.82 4.03
N ASN A 86 14.52 -13.57 3.39
CA ASN A 86 14.83 -13.42 1.98
C ASN A 86 13.63 -13.75 1.07
N ALA A 87 12.79 -14.70 1.45
CA ALA A 87 11.55 -15.00 0.73
C ALA A 87 10.59 -13.80 0.74
N HIS A 88 10.41 -13.16 1.90
CA HIS A 88 9.61 -11.94 2.03
C HIS A 88 10.23 -10.78 1.24
N ALA A 89 11.54 -10.56 1.41
CA ALA A 89 12.27 -9.48 0.75
C ALA A 89 12.15 -9.57 -0.79
N ARG A 90 12.33 -10.76 -1.36
CA ARG A 90 12.18 -10.97 -2.82
C ARG A 90 10.75 -10.70 -3.27
N ARG A 91 9.76 -11.26 -2.57
CA ARG A 91 8.35 -11.12 -2.93
C ARG A 91 7.89 -9.65 -2.91
N LEU A 92 8.39 -8.89 -1.96
CA LEU A 92 8.02 -7.49 -1.75
C LEU A 92 8.91 -6.50 -2.50
N GLY A 93 9.93 -6.96 -3.23
CA GLY A 93 10.87 -6.09 -3.94
C GLY A 93 11.74 -5.23 -3.00
N VAL A 94 12.13 -5.79 -1.84
CA VAL A 94 13.00 -5.12 -0.88
C VAL A 94 14.45 -5.23 -1.34
N SER A 95 15.03 -4.09 -1.71
CA SER A 95 16.44 -3.95 -2.08
C SER A 95 17.30 -3.24 -1.03
N VAL A 96 16.67 -2.66 0.00
CA VAL A 96 17.32 -1.90 1.07
C VAL A 96 16.59 -2.19 2.37
N VAL A 97 17.35 -2.52 3.41
CA VAL A 97 16.85 -2.74 4.78
C VAL A 97 17.51 -1.74 5.70
N VAL A 98 16.73 -1.13 6.60
CA VAL A 98 17.23 -0.16 7.57
C VAL A 98 16.76 -0.52 8.96
N ALA A 99 17.68 -0.53 9.90
CA ALA A 99 17.41 -0.70 11.32
C ALA A 99 18.14 0.39 12.13
N LEU A 100 17.76 0.52 13.40
CA LEU A 100 18.58 1.22 14.38
C LEU A 100 19.74 0.32 14.81
N ASP A 101 20.86 0.93 15.18
CA ASP A 101 22.02 0.24 15.74
C ASP A 101 21.67 -0.60 16.98
N GLU A 102 20.79 -0.11 17.86
CA GLU A 102 20.27 -0.83 19.03
C GLU A 102 19.45 -2.09 18.69
N ASP A 103 18.87 -2.15 17.49
CA ASP A 103 18.07 -3.29 17.02
C ASP A 103 18.93 -4.35 16.30
N VAL A 104 20.18 -4.03 15.94
CA VAL A 104 21.09 -4.96 15.24
C VAL A 104 21.24 -6.30 15.96
N PRO A 105 21.42 -6.37 17.29
CA PRO A 105 21.52 -7.67 17.99
C PRO A 105 20.26 -8.53 17.88
N ARG A 106 19.11 -7.93 17.54
CA ARG A 106 17.81 -8.58 17.37
C ARG A 106 17.53 -9.02 15.92
N LEU A 107 18.51 -8.86 15.03
CA LEU A 107 18.36 -9.12 13.58
C LEU A 107 19.36 -10.17 13.07
N PRO A 108 19.33 -11.41 13.59
CA PRO A 108 20.25 -12.46 13.16
C PRO A 108 20.09 -12.81 11.67
N ALA A 109 18.89 -12.66 11.09
CA ALA A 109 18.63 -12.83 9.65
C ALA A 109 19.49 -11.95 8.73
N LEU A 110 20.08 -10.87 9.24
CA LEU A 110 20.84 -9.87 8.47
C LEU A 110 22.35 -9.90 8.74
N ALA A 111 22.83 -10.69 9.71
CA ALA A 111 24.24 -10.69 10.11
C ALA A 111 25.18 -11.09 8.96
N ASP A 112 24.91 -12.23 8.32
CA ASP A 112 25.70 -12.79 7.20
C ASP A 112 24.83 -13.03 5.96
N ASN A 113 23.89 -12.13 5.70
CA ASN A 113 22.90 -12.33 4.64
C ASN A 113 23.46 -12.04 3.25
N ALA A 114 23.67 -13.09 2.46
CA ALA A 114 24.18 -12.99 1.10
C ALA A 114 23.29 -12.19 0.12
N LEU A 115 21.98 -12.04 0.40
CA LEU A 115 21.08 -11.22 -0.42
C LEU A 115 21.28 -9.72 -0.17
N PHE A 116 21.82 -9.35 0.99
CA PHE A 116 22.12 -7.99 1.39
C PHE A 116 23.59 -7.86 1.82
N PRO A 117 24.56 -8.06 0.91
CA PRO A 117 25.96 -8.21 1.24
C PRO A 117 26.66 -6.93 1.71
N VAL A 118 26.09 -5.76 1.40
CA VAL A 118 26.70 -4.46 1.75
C VAL A 118 26.02 -3.90 2.98
N ARG A 119 26.79 -3.72 4.05
CA ARG A 119 26.37 -3.03 5.27
C ARG A 119 27.02 -1.65 5.36
N ARG A 120 26.21 -0.62 5.59
CA ARG A 120 26.65 0.76 5.88
C ARG A 120 26.14 1.17 7.25
N THR A 121 26.97 1.90 7.99
CA THR A 121 26.59 2.46 9.28
C THR A 121 26.56 3.97 9.13
N GLU A 122 25.39 4.55 9.33
CA GLU A 122 25.13 5.98 9.31
C GLU A 122 24.38 6.31 10.61
N PRO A 123 25.08 6.45 11.74
CA PRO A 123 24.46 6.46 13.06
C PRO A 123 23.28 7.45 13.16
N PRO A 124 22.16 7.04 13.79
CA PRO A 124 21.94 5.79 14.52
C PRO A 124 21.50 4.61 13.64
N PHE A 125 21.61 4.72 12.32
CA PHE A 125 21.10 3.73 11.38
C PHE A 125 22.16 2.73 10.92
N VAL A 126 21.70 1.51 10.71
CA VAL A 126 22.42 0.47 9.98
C VAL A 126 21.60 0.10 8.76
N ILE A 127 22.27 0.14 7.60
CA ILE A 127 21.66 -0.02 6.29
C ILE A 127 22.28 -1.23 5.61
N TRP A 128 21.45 -2.17 5.18
CA TRP A 128 21.87 -3.29 4.33
C TRP A 128 21.35 -3.11 2.91
N LEU A 129 22.23 -3.27 1.92
CA LEU A 129 21.93 -3.08 0.50
C LEU A 129 22.00 -4.41 -0.23
N GLY A 130 20.92 -4.72 -0.95
CA GLY A 130 20.84 -5.84 -1.89
C GLY A 130 20.84 -5.37 -3.34
N ALA A 131 20.55 -6.31 -4.23
CA ALA A 131 20.41 -6.02 -5.66
C ALA A 131 19.25 -5.02 -5.88
N PRO A 132 19.41 -4.04 -6.80
CA PRO A 132 18.32 -3.15 -7.16
C PRO A 132 17.15 -3.94 -7.75
N VAL A 133 15.93 -3.53 -7.37
CA VAL A 133 14.69 -4.10 -7.88
C VAL A 133 14.09 -3.12 -8.89
N ALA A 134 13.74 -3.61 -10.08
CA ALA A 134 13.04 -2.82 -11.08
C ALA A 134 11.59 -2.61 -10.60
N LEU A 135 11.27 -1.36 -10.23
CA LEU A 135 9.94 -1.01 -9.76
C LEU A 135 8.99 -0.69 -10.93
N PRO A 136 7.68 -0.87 -10.73
CA PRO A 136 6.67 -0.41 -11.67
C PRO A 136 6.84 1.06 -12.03
N HIS A 137 7.04 1.33 -13.32
CA HIS A 137 7.16 2.67 -13.87
C HIS A 137 5.79 3.16 -14.32
N ARG A 138 5.35 4.30 -13.78
CA ARG A 138 4.08 4.92 -14.17
C ARG A 138 4.21 5.55 -15.56
N LEU A 139 3.37 5.14 -16.51
CA LEU A 139 3.31 5.73 -17.85
C LEU A 139 2.27 6.85 -17.88
N GLU A 140 1.08 6.60 -17.31
CA GLU A 140 -0.05 7.51 -17.27
C GLU A 140 -0.75 7.42 -15.90
N SER A 141 -1.87 8.12 -15.74
CA SER A 141 -2.54 8.20 -14.44
C SER A 141 -2.96 6.83 -13.88
N ASP A 142 -3.37 5.93 -14.77
CA ASP A 142 -3.95 4.60 -14.55
C ASP A 142 -3.13 3.47 -15.17
N ARG A 143 -2.00 3.77 -15.84
CA ARG A 143 -1.17 2.80 -16.56
C ARG A 143 0.27 2.76 -16.08
N TRP A 144 0.76 1.55 -15.85
CA TRP A 144 2.08 1.26 -15.30
C TRP A 144 2.75 0.17 -16.12
N ARG A 145 4.08 0.16 -16.16
CA ARG A 145 4.89 -0.84 -16.86
C ARG A 145 5.95 -1.40 -15.93
N LEU A 146 6.15 -2.71 -15.98
CA LEU A 146 7.20 -3.39 -15.23
C LEU A 146 7.71 -4.60 -15.98
N THR A 147 8.94 -4.99 -15.68
CA THR A 147 9.56 -6.21 -16.19
C THR A 147 9.69 -7.20 -15.04
N LEU A 148 9.11 -8.37 -15.20
CA LEU A 148 9.12 -9.45 -14.22
C LEU A 148 9.83 -10.68 -14.76
N ALA A 149 10.68 -11.28 -13.94
CA ALA A 149 11.17 -12.64 -14.17
C ALA A 149 10.16 -13.62 -13.58
N ALA A 150 9.72 -14.59 -14.39
CA ALA A 150 8.73 -15.57 -13.97
C ALA A 150 9.21 -16.39 -12.77
N THR A 151 8.33 -16.60 -11.80
CA THR A 151 8.58 -17.55 -10.72
C THR A 151 8.30 -18.99 -11.21
N PRO A 152 8.98 -20.00 -10.65
CA PRO A 152 8.71 -21.41 -10.97
C PRO A 152 7.25 -21.83 -10.70
N ALA A 153 6.57 -21.14 -9.78
CA ALA A 153 5.17 -21.38 -9.43
C ALA A 153 4.17 -20.80 -10.45
N GLY A 154 4.64 -20.10 -11.48
CA GLY A 154 3.82 -19.51 -12.56
C GLY A 154 3.07 -18.23 -12.18
N TRP A 155 3.04 -17.87 -10.90
CA TRP A 155 2.45 -16.64 -10.39
C TRP A 155 3.54 -15.74 -9.82
N THR A 156 3.68 -14.57 -10.42
CA THR A 156 4.76 -13.64 -10.10
C THR A 156 4.19 -12.37 -9.43
N PRO A 157 4.70 -11.98 -8.25
CA PRO A 157 4.34 -10.71 -7.62
C PRO A 157 4.66 -9.51 -8.52
N ALA A 158 3.69 -8.64 -8.76
CA ALA A 158 3.83 -7.44 -9.58
C ALA A 158 4.27 -6.21 -8.78
N LEU A 159 4.68 -6.39 -7.52
CA LEU A 159 5.18 -5.32 -6.63
C LEU A 159 4.16 -4.18 -6.38
N VAL A 160 2.87 -4.41 -6.66
CA VAL A 160 1.76 -3.49 -6.40
C VAL A 160 0.68 -4.17 -5.56
N ALA A 161 -0.05 -3.41 -4.75
CA ALA A 161 -1.09 -3.96 -3.88
C ALA A 161 -2.26 -4.50 -4.72
N TYR A 162 -2.84 -5.62 -4.30
CA TYR A 162 -3.94 -6.21 -5.03
C TYR A 162 -5.19 -5.32 -4.97
N TYR A 163 -5.81 -5.15 -6.13
CA TYR A 163 -7.10 -4.49 -6.29
C TYR A 163 -7.80 -5.12 -7.50
N PRO A 164 -9.05 -5.63 -7.43
CA PRO A 164 -9.72 -6.31 -8.55
C PRO A 164 -9.97 -5.46 -9.80
N LEU A 165 -9.63 -4.17 -9.82
CA LEU A 165 -9.65 -3.34 -11.03
C LEU A 165 -8.31 -3.31 -11.79
N TRP A 166 -7.26 -3.88 -11.21
CA TRP A 166 -6.03 -4.11 -11.96
C TRP A 166 -6.29 -5.10 -13.09
N ARG A 167 -5.73 -4.77 -14.25
CA ARG A 167 -5.68 -5.62 -15.44
C ARG A 167 -4.23 -5.67 -15.90
N ALA A 168 -3.71 -6.86 -16.13
CA ALA A 168 -2.36 -7.07 -16.65
C ALA A 168 -2.43 -7.50 -18.11
N SER A 169 -1.49 -7.05 -18.92
CA SER A 169 -1.27 -7.55 -20.27
C SER A 169 0.22 -7.59 -20.62
N ALA A 170 0.59 -8.49 -21.53
CA ALA A 170 1.93 -8.53 -22.13
C ALA A 170 1.78 -8.51 -23.65
N ALA A 171 2.43 -7.55 -24.31
CA ALA A 171 2.29 -7.32 -25.76
C ALA A 171 0.82 -7.29 -26.22
N GLY A 172 -0.05 -6.63 -25.44
CA GLY A 172 -1.49 -6.53 -25.72
C GLY A 172 -2.32 -7.77 -25.34
N THR A 173 -1.69 -8.90 -25.02
CA THR A 173 -2.39 -10.12 -24.59
C THR A 173 -2.74 -10.04 -23.10
N PRO A 174 -4.02 -10.19 -22.69
CA PRO A 174 -4.40 -10.19 -21.28
C PRO A 174 -3.73 -11.31 -20.50
N LEU A 175 -3.26 -10.99 -19.30
CA LEU A 175 -2.72 -11.96 -18.34
C LEU A 175 -3.67 -12.10 -17.16
N GLU A 176 -3.78 -13.32 -16.63
CA GLU A 176 -4.56 -13.56 -15.41
C GLU A 176 -3.92 -12.84 -14.23
N THR A 177 -4.77 -12.29 -13.37
CA THR A 177 -4.35 -11.64 -12.13
C THR A 177 -5.10 -12.23 -10.96
N ARG A 178 -4.45 -12.28 -9.79
CA ARG A 178 -5.08 -12.73 -8.55
C ARG A 178 -4.51 -11.99 -7.35
N ARG A 179 -5.20 -12.15 -6.21
CA ARG A 179 -4.67 -11.75 -4.91
C ARG A 179 -3.67 -12.78 -4.42
N GLY A 180 -2.44 -12.36 -4.17
CA GLY A 180 -1.43 -13.16 -3.50
C GLY A 180 -1.69 -13.29 -2.00
N THR A 181 -0.97 -14.20 -1.35
CA THR A 181 -1.12 -14.49 0.08
C THR A 181 -0.79 -13.31 0.98
N PHE A 182 0.05 -12.37 0.53
CA PHE A 182 0.34 -11.14 1.26
C PHE A 182 -0.57 -9.97 0.89
N GLY A 183 -1.58 -10.19 0.05
CA GLY A 183 -2.42 -9.13 -0.50
C GLY A 183 -1.76 -8.35 -1.65
N ASP A 184 -0.63 -8.83 -2.16
CA ASP A 184 0.02 -8.34 -3.37
C ASP A 184 -0.71 -8.79 -4.64
N LEU A 185 -0.60 -8.01 -5.71
CA LEU A 185 -1.07 -8.42 -7.03
C LEU A 185 -0.12 -9.47 -7.60
N GLU A 186 -0.63 -10.66 -7.86
CA GLU A 186 0.09 -11.70 -8.61
C GLU A 186 -0.41 -11.76 -10.04
N VAL A 187 0.51 -11.91 -10.98
CA VAL A 187 0.23 -12.04 -12.41
C VAL A 187 0.72 -13.39 -12.88
N ARG A 188 -0.08 -14.08 -13.70
CA ARG A 188 0.34 -15.32 -14.34
C ARG A 188 1.27 -14.99 -15.50
N THR A 189 2.55 -15.19 -15.30
CA THR A 189 3.59 -14.85 -16.29
C THR A 189 4.06 -16.09 -17.05
N PRO A 190 4.26 -16.02 -18.38
CA PRO A 190 4.91 -17.10 -19.10
C PRO A 190 6.36 -17.27 -18.62
N PRO A 191 7.01 -18.43 -18.86
CA PRO A 191 8.40 -18.64 -18.49
C PRO A 191 9.35 -17.57 -19.04
N GLY A 192 10.37 -17.22 -18.27
CA GLY A 192 11.37 -16.22 -18.65
C GLY A 192 11.03 -14.81 -18.16
N THR A 193 11.57 -13.80 -18.83
CA THR A 193 11.40 -12.40 -18.46
C THR A 193 10.33 -11.76 -19.32
N THR A 194 9.30 -11.19 -18.70
CA THR A 194 8.15 -10.58 -19.38
C THR A 194 8.02 -9.11 -19.00
N THR A 195 7.95 -8.23 -20.00
CA THR A 195 7.51 -6.85 -19.82
C THR A 195 5.99 -6.81 -19.88
N LEU A 196 5.36 -6.32 -18.83
CA LEU A 196 3.92 -6.23 -18.70
C LEU A 196 3.45 -4.80 -18.49
N ASP A 197 2.25 -4.54 -18.99
CA ASP A 197 1.49 -3.32 -18.76
C ASP A 197 0.37 -3.62 -17.75
N LEU A 198 0.32 -2.83 -16.68
CA LEU A 198 -0.79 -2.80 -15.73
C LEU A 198 -1.69 -1.61 -16.05
N SER A 199 -2.99 -1.84 -16.07
CA SER A 199 -3.99 -0.78 -16.19
C SER A 199 -5.04 -0.90 -15.09
N TYR A 200 -5.46 0.23 -14.55
CA TYR A 200 -6.53 0.30 -13.58
C TYR A 200 -7.82 0.72 -14.28
N ARG A 201 -8.76 -0.22 -14.46
CA ARG A 201 -9.99 0.03 -15.24
C ARG A 201 -11.26 -0.25 -14.43
N PRO A 202 -12.29 0.60 -14.53
CA PRO A 202 -13.60 0.34 -13.93
C PRO A 202 -14.14 -1.03 -14.33
N GLY A 203 -14.66 -1.77 -13.35
CA GLY A 203 -15.33 -3.04 -13.54
C GLY A 203 -16.84 -2.86 -13.66
N ILE A 204 -17.54 -4.00 -13.72
CA ILE A 204 -19.00 -4.03 -13.85
C ILE A 204 -19.68 -3.32 -12.67
N ALA A 205 -19.14 -3.46 -11.45
CA ALA A 205 -19.69 -2.83 -10.26
C ALA A 205 -19.61 -1.30 -10.33
N GLU A 206 -18.48 -0.75 -10.79
CA GLU A 206 -18.30 0.69 -10.98
C GLU A 206 -19.28 1.23 -12.03
N TRP A 207 -19.42 0.53 -13.16
CA TRP A 207 -20.40 0.90 -14.19
C TRP A 207 -21.86 0.80 -13.71
N ALA A 208 -22.19 -0.21 -12.92
CA ALA A 208 -23.51 -0.34 -12.32
C ALA A 208 -23.81 0.80 -11.35
N GLY A 209 -22.83 1.19 -10.52
CA GLY A 209 -22.95 2.34 -9.61
C GLY A 209 -23.19 3.66 -10.36
N VAL A 210 -22.49 3.88 -11.47
CA VAL A 210 -22.75 5.03 -12.37
C VAL A 210 -24.18 4.99 -12.92
N GLY A 211 -24.64 3.82 -13.37
CA GLY A 211 -26.00 3.62 -13.86
C GLY A 211 -27.06 3.95 -12.81
N VAL A 212 -26.94 3.38 -11.61
CA VAL A 212 -27.87 3.64 -10.48
C VAL A 212 -27.86 5.11 -10.08
N THR A 213 -26.69 5.74 -10.02
CA THR A 213 -26.56 7.16 -9.68
C THR A 213 -27.26 8.03 -10.73
N THR A 214 -27.03 7.74 -12.01
CA THR A 214 -27.65 8.47 -13.12
C THR A 214 -29.17 8.35 -13.07
N LEU A 215 -29.69 7.14 -12.86
CA LEU A 215 -31.13 6.89 -12.71
C LEU A 215 -31.72 7.62 -11.49
N GLY A 216 -31.01 7.63 -10.36
CA GLY A 216 -31.42 8.36 -9.16
C GLY A 216 -31.50 9.87 -9.37
N VAL A 217 -30.50 10.47 -10.05
CA VAL A 217 -30.51 11.89 -10.42
C VAL A 217 -31.66 12.20 -11.37
N LEU A 218 -31.90 11.36 -12.38
CA LEU A 218 -33.02 11.54 -13.30
C LEU A 218 -34.36 11.46 -12.57
N ALA A 219 -34.53 10.48 -11.67
CA ALA A 219 -35.73 10.37 -10.86
C ALA A 219 -35.95 11.59 -9.94
N TRP A 220 -34.88 12.15 -9.38
CA TRP A 220 -34.93 13.37 -8.56
C TRP A 220 -35.28 14.63 -9.37
N LEU A 221 -34.74 14.76 -10.58
CA LEU A 221 -35.06 15.89 -11.47
C LEU A 221 -36.48 15.80 -12.03
N LEU A 222 -36.97 14.59 -12.29
CA LEU A 222 -38.30 14.33 -12.85
C LEU A 222 -39.38 14.24 -11.77
N THR A 223 -39.02 14.16 -10.49
CA THR A 223 -40.02 14.22 -9.43
C THR A 223 -40.55 15.65 -9.37
N PRO A 224 -41.84 15.88 -9.65
CA PRO A 224 -42.39 17.21 -9.52
C PRO A 224 -42.21 17.62 -8.06
N TRP A 225 -41.44 18.68 -7.85
CA TRP A 225 -41.38 19.37 -6.57
C TRP A 225 -42.81 19.86 -6.28
N ARG A 226 -43.62 18.97 -5.68
CA ARG A 226 -44.88 19.32 -5.07
C ARG A 226 -44.51 20.17 -3.88
N SER A 227 -44.18 21.43 -4.16
CA SER A 227 -44.22 22.49 -3.18
C SER A 227 -45.62 22.43 -2.59
N THR A 228 -45.70 21.83 -1.42
CA THR A 228 -46.84 21.90 -0.53
C THR A 228 -47.01 23.37 -0.20
N ARG A 229 -47.69 24.11 -1.08
CA ARG A 229 -48.47 25.28 -0.70
C ARG A 229 -49.55 24.74 0.22
N ARG A 230 -49.22 24.55 1.50
CA ARG A 230 -50.22 24.49 2.56
C ARG A 230 -50.98 25.80 2.43
N ARG A 231 -52.20 25.74 1.87
CA ARG A 231 -53.18 26.81 2.04
C ARG A 231 -53.31 27.00 3.54
N VAL A 232 -52.81 28.12 4.03
CA VAL A 232 -53.23 28.64 5.32
C VAL A 232 -54.73 28.90 5.18
N GLU A 233 -55.55 28.11 5.86
CA GLU A 233 -56.99 28.37 5.93
C GLU A 233 -57.20 29.77 6.52
N PRO A 234 -58.08 30.60 5.94
CA PRO A 234 -58.46 31.85 6.56
C PRO A 234 -59.20 31.56 7.87
N GLY A 235 -58.63 32.03 8.98
CA GLY A 235 -59.21 31.90 10.31
C GLY A 235 -60.65 32.41 10.37
N HIS A 236 -61.51 31.65 11.01
CA HIS A 236 -62.86 32.05 11.39
C HIS A 236 -62.85 33.39 12.16
N PRO A 237 -63.71 34.37 11.81
CA PRO A 237 -63.84 35.57 12.63
C PRO A 237 -64.51 35.22 13.96
N PRO A 238 -64.13 35.85 15.08
CA PRO A 238 -64.77 35.59 16.37
C PRO A 238 -66.21 36.10 16.35
N ARG A 239 -67.13 35.24 16.80
CA ARG A 239 -68.52 35.63 17.11
C ARG A 239 -68.50 36.70 18.21
N ARG A 240 -69.03 37.88 17.90
CA ARG A 240 -69.40 38.88 18.90
C ARG A 240 -70.49 38.29 19.80
N THR A 241 -70.18 38.10 21.07
CA THR A 241 -71.19 38.01 22.13
C THR A 241 -71.45 39.42 22.63
N SER A 242 -72.69 39.88 22.44
CA SER A 242 -73.27 41.06 23.06
C SER A 242 -73.57 40.77 24.54
N VAL A 243 -73.02 41.59 25.44
CA VAL A 243 -73.69 42.17 26.63
C VAL A 243 -73.07 43.53 26.86
#